data_AF-A0A6B2G3X0-F1
#
_entry.id   AF-A0A6B2G3X0-F1
#
_cell.length_a   1.000
_cell.length_b   1.000
_cell.length_c   1.000
_cell.angle_alpha   90.00
_cell.angle_beta   90.00
_cell.angle_gamma   90.00
#
_symmetry.space_group_name_H-M   'P 1'
#
loop_
_entity.id
_entity.type
_entity.pdbx_description
1 polymer ?
#
loop_
_entity_poly.entity_id
_entity_poly.type
_entity_poly.pdbx_seq_one_letter_code
_entity_poly.pdbx_strand_id
1 'polypeptide(L)'
;NRKKIVAIHKANIIKMGDGLFLSVCREVSAQHPNIQFKDLIVDNAAMQLVMRPMQFDIMLCPNLYGNIMVSIASGLVGSSALIAGVNYNPQNGLAVFESAARSVDECPHYLEQTNPCSFLFATTKLLKHINERNFSEKLESSIRSVIKNKLCSTPDIGGSANTDEFIESVEKDLKINK
;
A
#
# COMPACT_ATOMS: atom_id res chain seq x y z
N ASN A 1 2.22 12.17 10.04
CA ASN A 1 3.48 12.90 10.31
C ASN A 1 4.67 12.26 9.58
N ARG A 2 4.63 12.24 8.25
CA ARG A 2 5.75 11.84 7.39
C ARG A 2 6.68 13.06 7.24
N LYS A 3 8.00 12.85 7.16
CA LYS A 3 9.01 13.94 7.19
C LYS A 3 9.92 13.96 5.97
N LYS A 4 9.91 12.92 5.13
CA LYS A 4 10.80 12.79 3.98
C LYS A 4 10.09 12.30 2.73
N ILE A 5 10.40 12.90 1.60
CA ILE A 5 9.95 12.48 0.26
C ILE A 5 11.18 12.12 -0.57
N VAL A 6 11.10 10.99 -1.27
CA VAL A 6 12.09 10.56 -2.26
C VAL A 6 11.44 10.51 -3.63
N ALA A 7 11.85 11.39 -4.54
CA ALA A 7 11.42 11.37 -5.94
C ALA A 7 12.22 10.32 -6.73
N ILE A 8 11.54 9.39 -7.38
CA ILE A 8 12.17 8.29 -8.12
C ILE A 8 11.98 8.50 -9.61
N HIS A 9 13.08 8.45 -10.34
CA HIS A 9 13.12 8.77 -11.76
C HIS A 9 14.23 8.02 -12.51
N LYS A 10 14.34 8.23 -13.81
CA LYS A 10 15.45 7.83 -14.70
C LYS A 10 15.88 9.00 -15.59
N ALA A 11 15.85 10.23 -15.06
CA ALA A 11 16.26 11.47 -15.75
C ALA A 11 17.68 11.46 -16.36
N ASN A 12 18.56 10.53 -15.94
CA ASN A 12 19.86 10.32 -16.59
C ASN A 12 19.75 9.71 -17.99
N ILE A 13 18.67 8.97 -18.27
CA ILE A 13 18.35 8.39 -19.58
C ILE A 13 17.17 9.14 -20.23
N ILE A 14 16.05 9.27 -19.52
CA ILE A 14 14.82 9.93 -20.00
C ILE A 14 14.89 11.42 -19.66
N LYS A 15 15.76 12.14 -20.36
CA LYS A 15 16.11 13.53 -20.01
C LYS A 15 14.93 14.50 -20.03
N MET A 16 13.99 14.35 -20.96
CA MET A 16 12.86 15.28 -21.09
C MET A 16 11.71 14.93 -20.14
N GLY A 17 11.17 13.71 -20.24
CA GLY A 17 10.02 13.29 -19.43
C GLY A 17 10.34 13.28 -17.93
N ASP A 18 11.33 12.48 -17.55
CA ASP A 18 11.71 12.37 -16.13
C ASP A 18 12.49 13.57 -15.63
N GLY A 19 13.20 14.28 -16.51
CA GLY A 19 13.83 15.55 -16.16
C GLY A 19 12.80 16.61 -15.79
N LEU A 20 11.70 16.71 -16.53
CA LEU A 20 10.58 17.60 -16.19
C LEU A 20 9.92 17.19 -14.86
N PHE A 21 9.65 15.90 -14.68
CA PHE A 21 9.11 15.39 -13.41
C PHE A 21 10.01 15.79 -12.22
N LEU A 22 11.32 15.58 -12.35
CA LEU A 22 12.29 15.90 -11.30
C LEU A 22 12.40 17.41 -11.06
N SER A 23 12.38 18.24 -12.11
CA SER A 23 12.45 19.70 -11.96
C SER A 23 11.25 20.24 -11.19
N VAL A 24 10.04 19.77 -11.54
CA VAL A 24 8.80 20.15 -10.84
C VAL A 24 8.83 19.69 -9.38
N CYS A 25 9.30 18.46 -9.12
CA CYS A 25 9.44 17.98 -7.74
C CYS A 25 10.36 18.87 -6.89
N ARG A 26 11.48 19.33 -7.47
CA ARG A 26 12.42 20.23 -6.79
C ARG A 26 11.83 21.61 -6.56
N GLU A 27 11.11 22.15 -7.53
CA GLU A 27 10.40 23.43 -7.41
C GLU A 27 9.36 23.40 -6.29
N VAL A 28 8.50 22.39 -6.27
CA VAL A 28 7.48 22.22 -5.20
C VAL A 28 8.15 21.95 -3.85
N SER A 29 9.25 21.19 -3.81
CA SER A 29 9.98 20.96 -2.56
C SER A 29 10.52 22.25 -1.94
N ALA A 30 10.91 23.24 -2.73
CA ALA A 30 11.39 24.52 -2.22
C ALA A 30 10.30 25.29 -1.46
N GLN A 31 9.03 25.03 -1.79
CA GLN A 31 7.87 25.62 -1.11
C GLN A 31 7.54 24.91 0.23
N HIS A 32 8.16 23.76 0.49
CA HIS A 32 7.94 22.94 1.68
C HIS A 32 9.26 22.60 2.41
N PRO A 33 10.01 23.59 2.92
CA PRO A 33 11.35 23.39 3.51
C PRO A 33 11.35 22.49 4.76
N ASN A 34 10.19 22.30 5.37
CA ASN A 34 9.98 21.47 6.56
C ASN A 34 10.03 19.96 6.25
N ILE A 35 9.92 19.59 4.97
CA ILE A 35 9.93 18.22 4.49
C ILE A 35 11.27 17.96 3.81
N GLN A 36 12.00 16.94 4.26
CA GLN A 36 13.25 16.56 3.62
C GLN A 36 12.97 16.00 2.22
N PHE A 37 13.60 16.57 1.19
CA PHE A 37 13.53 16.07 -0.17
C PHE A 37 14.83 15.40 -0.59
N LYS A 38 14.70 14.26 -1.29
CA LYS A 38 15.78 13.56 -1.99
C LYS A 38 15.27 13.06 -3.33
N ASP A 39 16.18 12.78 -4.24
CA ASP A 39 15.88 12.06 -5.47
C ASP A 39 16.79 10.85 -5.64
N LEU A 40 16.28 9.82 -6.32
CA LEU A 40 17.00 8.58 -6.63
C LEU A 40 16.67 8.11 -8.05
N ILE A 41 17.67 7.57 -8.73
CA ILE A 41 17.45 6.81 -9.95
C ILE A 41 16.75 5.48 -9.65
N VAL A 42 15.80 5.05 -10.48
CA VAL A 42 14.86 3.94 -10.22
C VAL A 42 15.53 2.59 -9.98
N ASP A 43 16.65 2.32 -10.64
CA ASP A 43 17.48 1.13 -10.42
C ASP A 43 18.12 1.12 -9.03
N ASN A 44 18.71 2.24 -8.62
CA ASN A 44 19.23 2.38 -7.26
C ASN A 44 18.10 2.34 -6.23
N ALA A 45 16.96 2.98 -6.51
CA ALA A 45 15.81 2.95 -5.61
C ALA A 45 15.30 1.52 -5.40
N ALA A 46 15.19 0.70 -6.46
CA ALA A 46 14.79 -0.70 -6.37
C ALA A 46 15.79 -1.53 -5.54
N MET A 47 17.10 -1.36 -5.81
CA MET A 47 18.16 -2.02 -5.04
C MET A 47 18.10 -1.65 -3.56
N GLN A 48 17.96 -0.36 -3.25
CA GLN A 48 17.86 0.16 -1.88
C GLN A 48 16.58 -0.30 -1.19
N LEU A 49 15.47 -0.43 -1.91
CA LEU A 49 14.20 -0.88 -1.36
C LEU A 49 14.31 -2.32 -0.86
N VAL A 50 15.01 -3.19 -1.61
CA VAL A 50 15.26 -4.57 -1.19
C VAL A 50 16.29 -4.64 -0.05
N MET A 51 17.41 -3.91 -0.17
CA MET A 51 18.51 -4.02 0.80
C MET A 51 18.20 -3.34 2.14
N ARG A 52 17.56 -2.17 2.12
CA ARG A 52 17.36 -1.28 3.28
C ARG A 52 16.03 -0.52 3.16
N PRO A 53 14.86 -1.20 3.20
CA PRO A 53 13.56 -0.56 2.99
C PRO A 53 13.22 0.52 4.03
N MET A 54 13.68 0.36 5.27
CA MET A 54 13.42 1.27 6.39
C MET A 54 13.92 2.71 6.19
N GLN A 55 14.75 2.93 5.16
CA GLN A 55 15.19 4.27 4.81
C GLN A 55 14.10 5.08 4.08
N PHE A 56 13.06 4.46 3.52
CA PHE A 56 12.03 5.17 2.76
C PHE A 56 10.88 5.62 3.67
N ASP A 57 10.31 6.79 3.36
CA ASP A 57 9.18 7.37 4.11
C ASP A 57 7.99 7.62 3.16
N ILE A 58 8.13 8.55 2.22
CA ILE A 58 7.25 8.70 1.05
C ILE A 58 8.10 8.52 -0.21
N MET A 59 7.62 7.67 -1.13
CA MET A 59 8.20 7.48 -2.46
C MET A 59 7.26 8.12 -3.48
N LEU A 60 7.74 9.11 -4.22
CA LEU A 60 6.99 9.80 -5.27
C LEU A 60 7.58 9.44 -6.62
N CYS A 61 6.75 8.99 -7.56
CA CYS A 61 7.25 8.54 -8.86
C CYS A 61 6.17 8.58 -9.94
N PRO A 62 6.57 8.64 -11.23
CA PRO A 62 5.68 8.42 -12.36
C PRO A 62 5.01 7.04 -12.33
N ASN A 63 3.87 6.92 -13.02
CA ASN A 63 2.97 5.76 -13.00
C ASN A 63 3.70 4.40 -13.11
N LEU A 64 4.52 4.21 -14.16
CA LEU A 64 5.20 2.94 -14.39
C LEU A 64 6.11 2.53 -13.22
N TYR A 65 6.88 3.48 -12.68
CA TYR A 65 7.79 3.20 -11.57
C TYR A 65 7.02 2.95 -10.28
N GLY A 66 5.88 3.61 -10.09
CA GLY A 66 4.97 3.35 -8.98
C GLY A 66 4.50 1.90 -8.95
N ASN A 67 4.04 1.38 -10.08
CA ASN A 67 3.61 -0.02 -10.19
C ASN A 67 4.74 -1.00 -9.84
N ILE A 68 5.96 -0.77 -10.35
CA ILE A 68 7.12 -1.62 -10.06
C ILE A 68 7.48 -1.56 -8.56
N MET A 69 7.53 -0.36 -7.99
CA MET A 69 7.89 -0.17 -6.58
C MET A 69 6.86 -0.78 -5.63
N VAL A 70 5.57 -0.68 -5.95
CA VAL A 70 4.49 -1.32 -5.19
C VAL A 70 4.61 -2.84 -5.23
N SER A 71 4.96 -3.43 -6.38
CA SER A 71 5.19 -4.88 -6.48
C SER A 71 6.38 -5.33 -5.61
N ILE A 72 7.50 -4.60 -5.64
CA ILE A 72 8.65 -4.90 -4.78
C ILE A 72 8.26 -4.76 -3.30
N ALA A 73 7.58 -3.67 -2.93
CA ALA A 73 7.12 -3.44 -1.56
C ALA A 73 6.14 -4.52 -1.08
N SER A 74 5.27 -5.02 -1.97
CA SER A 74 4.36 -6.13 -1.69
C SER A 74 5.11 -7.41 -1.36
N GLY A 75 6.16 -7.73 -2.12
CA GLY A 75 7.04 -8.87 -1.82
C GLY A 75 7.76 -8.72 -0.48
N LEU A 76 8.17 -7.50 -0.11
CA LEU A 76 8.85 -7.24 1.17
C LEU A 76 7.95 -7.39 2.39
N VAL A 77 6.66 -7.06 2.27
CA VAL A 77 5.70 -7.24 3.37
C VAL A 77 5.15 -8.67 3.47
N GLY A 78 5.46 -9.52 2.50
CA GLY A 78 5.14 -10.95 2.49
C GLY A 78 3.97 -11.35 1.60
N SER A 79 3.02 -10.46 1.33
CA SER A 79 1.91 -10.76 0.41
C SER A 79 1.34 -9.51 -0.25
N SER A 80 1.00 -9.66 -1.53
CA SER A 80 0.30 -8.67 -2.33
C SER A 80 -1.13 -8.41 -1.83
N ALA A 81 -1.75 -9.42 -1.21
CA ALA A 81 -3.07 -9.34 -0.62
C ALA A 81 -3.11 -8.57 0.71
N LEU A 82 -2.00 -8.00 1.17
CA LEU A 82 -1.96 -7.09 2.33
C LEU A 82 -1.99 -5.61 1.93
N ILE A 83 -1.79 -5.28 0.65
CA ILE A 83 -1.61 -3.90 0.22
C ILE A 83 -2.91 -3.33 -0.38
N ALA A 84 -3.36 -2.20 0.17
CA ALA A 84 -4.52 -1.46 -0.29
C ALA A 84 -4.14 -0.15 -0.99
N GLY A 85 -4.78 0.12 -2.12
CA GLY A 85 -4.59 1.29 -2.97
C GLY A 85 -5.74 2.28 -2.87
N VAL A 86 -5.46 3.54 -3.20
CA VAL A 86 -6.48 4.59 -3.33
C VAL A 86 -6.13 5.51 -4.48
N ASN A 87 -7.10 5.77 -5.34
CA ASN A 87 -7.02 6.76 -6.40
C ASN A 87 -7.89 7.96 -6.02
N TYR A 88 -7.27 9.13 -5.92
CA TYR A 88 -7.98 10.37 -5.62
C TYR A 88 -8.09 11.23 -6.88
N ASN A 89 -9.29 11.74 -7.14
CA ASN A 89 -9.51 12.82 -8.09
C ASN A 89 -9.72 14.13 -7.32
N PRO A 90 -8.72 15.03 -7.29
CA PRO A 90 -8.82 16.27 -6.53
C PRO A 90 -9.81 17.29 -7.12
N GLN A 91 -10.22 17.13 -8.39
CA GLN A 91 -11.07 18.11 -9.08
C GLN A 91 -12.55 17.98 -8.71
N ASN A 92 -13.03 16.76 -8.46
CA ASN A 92 -14.44 16.49 -8.15
C ASN A 92 -14.64 15.74 -6.83
N GLY A 93 -13.55 15.48 -6.10
CA GLY A 93 -13.60 14.78 -4.81
C GLY A 93 -13.89 13.28 -4.91
N LEU A 94 -13.95 12.69 -6.12
CA LEU A 94 -14.11 11.26 -6.28
C LEU A 94 -12.88 10.51 -5.77
N ALA A 95 -13.11 9.41 -5.06
CA ALA A 95 -12.07 8.52 -4.59
C ALA A 95 -12.46 7.06 -4.84
N VAL A 96 -11.53 6.27 -5.38
CA VAL A 96 -11.70 4.83 -5.60
C VAL A 96 -10.72 4.09 -4.70
N PHE A 97 -11.25 3.18 -3.88
CA PHE A 97 -10.49 2.37 -2.93
C PHE A 97 -10.46 0.94 -3.45
N GLU A 98 -9.27 0.37 -3.60
CA GLU A 98 -9.09 -0.95 -4.25
C GLU A 98 -7.92 -1.74 -3.65
N SER A 99 -7.82 -3.01 -4.03
CA SER A 99 -6.59 -3.79 -3.78
C SER A 99 -5.45 -3.21 -4.62
N ALA A 100 -4.31 -2.90 -3.99
CA ALA A 100 -3.19 -2.23 -4.70
C ALA A 100 -2.44 -3.17 -5.64
N ALA A 101 -2.46 -4.47 -5.34
CA ALA A 101 -1.82 -5.46 -6.17
C ALA A 101 -2.89 -6.33 -6.83
N ARG A 102 -2.75 -6.48 -8.14
CA ARG A 102 -3.46 -7.50 -8.90
C ARG A 102 -2.82 -8.84 -8.52
N SER A 103 -3.63 -9.79 -8.08
CA SER A 103 -3.18 -11.14 -7.77
C SER A 103 -2.42 -11.69 -8.98
N VAL A 104 -1.10 -11.86 -8.84
CA VAL A 104 -0.25 -12.49 -9.86
C VAL A 104 -0.38 -14.02 -9.77
N ASP A 105 -0.99 -14.52 -8.70
CA ASP A 105 -1.23 -15.95 -8.53
C ASP A 105 -2.42 -16.38 -9.40
N GLU A 106 -2.08 -16.92 -10.58
CA GLU A 106 -2.92 -17.80 -11.38
C GLU A 106 -3.26 -19.07 -10.60
N CYS A 107 -3.99 -18.97 -9.50
CA CYS A 107 -4.54 -20.12 -8.78
C CYS A 107 -6.07 -20.09 -8.85
N PRO A 108 -6.67 -20.44 -10.01
CA PRO A 108 -8.12 -20.50 -10.20
C PRO A 108 -8.83 -21.60 -9.39
N HIS A 109 -8.15 -22.27 -8.46
CA HIS A 109 -8.65 -23.50 -7.84
C HIS A 109 -9.22 -23.34 -6.42
N TYR A 110 -9.08 -22.18 -5.75
CA TYR A 110 -9.64 -22.02 -4.41
C TYR A 110 -10.11 -20.58 -4.14
N LEU A 111 -11.31 -20.23 -4.60
CA LEU A 111 -12.02 -18.99 -4.20
C LEU A 111 -12.07 -18.84 -2.66
N GLU A 112 -12.20 -19.96 -1.95
CA GLU A 112 -12.26 -20.04 -0.50
C GLU A 112 -10.90 -19.83 0.20
N GLN A 113 -9.78 -19.74 -0.51
CA GLN A 113 -8.44 -19.54 0.09
C GLN A 113 -7.84 -18.16 -0.22
N THR A 114 -8.67 -17.23 -0.69
CA THR A 114 -8.22 -15.87 -1.04
C THR A 114 -8.06 -15.03 0.22
N ASN A 115 -6.93 -14.34 0.35
CA ASN A 115 -6.73 -13.41 1.47
C ASN A 115 -7.56 -12.11 1.29
N PRO A 116 -8.53 -11.83 2.18
CA PRO A 116 -9.41 -10.66 2.04
C PRO A 116 -8.79 -9.36 2.58
N CYS A 117 -7.57 -9.41 3.13
CA CYS A 117 -6.97 -8.28 3.86
C CYS A 117 -6.86 -7.00 3.03
N SER A 118 -6.44 -7.07 1.76
CA SER A 118 -6.23 -5.87 0.94
C SER A 118 -7.55 -5.12 0.74
N PHE A 119 -8.63 -5.85 0.52
CA PHE A 119 -9.96 -5.28 0.37
C PHE A 119 -10.44 -4.68 1.69
N LEU A 120 -10.29 -5.40 2.81
CA LEU A 120 -10.64 -4.88 4.13
C LEU A 120 -9.84 -3.61 4.48
N PHE A 121 -8.54 -3.58 4.20
CA PHE A 121 -7.72 -2.37 4.37
C PHE A 121 -8.17 -1.24 3.42
N ALA A 122 -8.59 -1.54 2.18
CA ALA A 122 -9.19 -0.54 1.30
C ALA A 122 -10.49 0.02 1.90
N THR A 123 -11.33 -0.83 2.49
CA THR A 123 -12.54 -0.41 3.24
C THR A 123 -12.20 0.49 4.42
N THR A 124 -11.14 0.20 5.19
CA THR A 124 -10.71 1.11 6.27
C THR A 124 -10.35 2.51 5.73
N LYS A 125 -9.67 2.57 4.58
CA LYS A 125 -9.33 3.85 3.94
C LYS A 125 -10.58 4.59 3.45
N LEU A 126 -11.56 3.87 2.91
CA LEU A 126 -12.87 4.43 2.53
C LEU A 126 -13.60 5.00 3.74
N LEU A 127 -13.70 4.24 4.83
CA LEU A 127 -14.36 4.68 6.06
C LEU A 127 -13.71 5.95 6.62
N LYS A 128 -12.37 6.03 6.63
CA LYS A 128 -11.65 7.27 6.99
C LYS A 128 -12.00 8.44 6.08
N HIS A 129 -12.18 8.19 4.78
CA HIS A 129 -12.50 9.22 3.79
C HIS A 129 -13.92 9.78 3.97
N ILE A 130 -14.91 8.95 4.33
CA ILE A 130 -16.29 9.38 4.61
C ILE A 130 -16.51 9.85 6.07
N ASN A 131 -15.42 10.12 6.80
CA ASN A 131 -15.40 10.55 8.21
C ASN A 131 -15.85 9.51 9.26
N GLU A 132 -15.98 8.24 8.89
CA GLU A 132 -16.25 7.11 9.81
C GLU A 132 -14.96 6.61 10.50
N ARG A 133 -14.25 7.52 11.16
CA ARG A 133 -12.90 7.25 11.71
C ARG A 133 -12.91 6.20 12.82
N ASN A 134 -13.86 6.28 13.74
CA ASN A 134 -13.96 5.37 14.88
C ASN A 134 -14.12 3.91 14.42
N PHE A 135 -15.00 3.68 13.44
CA PHE A 135 -15.22 2.34 12.91
C PHE A 135 -14.02 1.88 12.09
N SER A 136 -13.41 2.77 11.29
CA SER A 136 -12.20 2.43 10.56
C SER A 136 -11.04 2.01 11.46
N GLU A 137 -10.81 2.71 12.58
CA GLU A 137 -9.70 2.41 13.49
C GLU A 137 -9.92 1.07 14.20
N LYS A 138 -11.18 0.78 14.58
CA LYS A 138 -11.56 -0.53 15.11
C LYS A 138 -11.31 -1.63 14.09
N LEU A 139 -11.82 -1.48 12.86
CA LEU A 139 -11.64 -2.44 11.78
C LEU A 139 -10.16 -2.68 11.49
N GLU A 140 -9.36 -1.61 11.33
CA GLU A 140 -7.92 -1.74 11.09
C GLU A 140 -7.20 -2.46 12.25
N SER A 141 -7.54 -2.13 13.50
CA SER A 141 -6.97 -2.78 14.68
C SER A 141 -7.31 -4.27 14.72
N SER A 142 -8.55 -4.64 14.43
CA SER A 142 -8.99 -6.04 14.43
C SER A 142 -8.34 -6.86 13.32
N ILE A 143 -8.23 -6.32 12.11
CA ILE A 143 -7.48 -6.99 11.02
C ILE A 143 -6.03 -7.25 11.46
N ARG A 144 -5.35 -6.25 12.04
CA ARG A 144 -3.97 -6.40 12.53
C ARG A 144 -3.85 -7.41 13.69
N SER A 145 -4.84 -7.46 14.58
CA SER A 145 -4.93 -8.42 15.69
C SER A 145 -5.01 -9.86 15.15
N VAL A 146 -5.90 -10.10 14.17
CA VAL A 146 -6.08 -11.40 13.53
C VAL A 146 -4.84 -11.83 12.76
N ILE A 147 -4.22 -10.94 11.96
CA ILE A 147 -2.96 -11.24 11.25
C ILE A 147 -1.82 -11.61 12.23
N LYS A 148 -1.80 -10.99 13.41
CA LYS A 148 -0.80 -11.33 14.44
C LYS A 148 -1.01 -12.75 14.99
N ASN A 149 -2.23 -13.26 14.96
CA ASN A 149 -2.53 -14.65 15.27
C ASN A 149 -2.39 -15.53 14.01
N LYS A 150 -1.21 -16.11 13.82
CA LYS A 150 -0.88 -16.92 12.64
C LYS A 150 -1.86 -18.06 12.37
N LEU A 151 -2.53 -18.62 13.38
CA LEU A 151 -3.50 -19.70 13.20
C LEU A 151 -4.76 -19.24 12.45
N CYS A 152 -5.14 -17.96 12.60
CA CYS A 152 -6.30 -17.36 11.96
C CYS A 152 -5.94 -16.63 10.65
N SER A 153 -4.70 -16.75 10.19
CA SER A 153 -4.21 -16.08 8.98
C SER A 153 -4.31 -17.00 7.77
N THR A 154 -4.39 -16.43 6.57
CA THR A 154 -4.45 -17.18 5.31
C THR A 154 -3.08 -17.75 4.89
N PRO A 155 -3.04 -18.75 4.00
CA PRO A 155 -1.80 -19.45 3.64
C PRO A 155 -0.69 -18.56 3.06
N ASP A 156 -1.05 -17.53 2.30
CA ASP A 156 -0.12 -16.57 1.67
C ASP A 156 0.71 -15.77 2.68
N ILE A 157 0.24 -15.65 3.92
CA ILE A 157 0.94 -14.99 5.03
C ILE A 157 1.36 -15.99 6.13
N GLY A 158 1.36 -17.28 5.81
CA GLY A 158 1.90 -18.35 6.65
C GLY A 158 0.94 -18.92 7.70
N GLY A 159 -0.37 -18.76 7.53
CA GLY A 159 -1.39 -19.43 8.34
C GLY A 159 -2.06 -20.59 7.61
N SER A 160 -3.22 -21.02 8.11
CA SER A 160 -4.00 -22.14 7.55
C SER A 160 -5.48 -21.84 7.38
N ALA A 161 -5.91 -20.62 7.72
CA ALA A 161 -7.31 -20.24 7.67
C ALA A 161 -7.77 -20.00 6.22
N ASN A 162 -9.01 -20.35 5.94
CA ASN A 162 -9.67 -19.99 4.69
C ASN A 162 -10.24 -18.55 4.76
N THR A 163 -10.80 -18.03 3.67
CA THR A 163 -11.36 -16.67 3.59
C THR A 163 -12.42 -16.42 4.67
N ASP A 164 -13.35 -17.36 4.84
CA ASP A 164 -14.49 -17.23 5.75
C ASP A 164 -14.03 -17.28 7.21
N GLU A 165 -13.14 -18.22 7.55
CA GLU A 165 -12.53 -18.34 8.88
C GLU A 165 -11.77 -17.06 9.28
N PHE A 166 -11.09 -16.43 8.32
CA PHE A 166 -10.43 -15.15 8.53
C PHE A 166 -11.46 -14.04 8.84
N ILE A 167 -12.53 -13.94 8.04
CA ILE A 167 -13.59 -12.95 8.22
C ILE A 167 -14.29 -13.15 9.57
N GLU A 168 -14.68 -14.38 9.92
CA GLU A 168 -15.29 -14.69 11.21
C GLU A 168 -14.39 -14.31 12.39
N SER A 169 -13.08 -14.53 12.26
CA SER A 169 -12.10 -14.11 13.27
C SER A 169 -12.07 -12.59 13.44
N VAL A 170 -12.15 -11.84 12.34
CA VAL A 170 -12.23 -10.37 12.36
C VAL A 170 -13.55 -9.88 12.97
N GLU A 171 -14.68 -10.46 12.58
CA GLU A 171 -16.01 -10.12 13.15
C GLU A 171 -16.06 -10.35 14.67
N LYS A 172 -15.49 -11.47 15.12
CA LYS A 172 -15.39 -11.83 16.54
C LYS A 172 -14.51 -10.86 17.32
N ASP A 173 -13.36 -10.45 16.78
CA ASP A 173 -12.48 -9.46 17.41
C ASP A 173 -13.14 -8.08 17.46
N LEU A 174 -13.87 -7.70 16.40
CA LEU A 174 -14.66 -6.48 16.35
C LEU A 174 -15.86 -6.45 17.30
N LYS A 175 -16.25 -7.62 17.84
CA LYS A 175 -17.46 -7.81 18.64
C LYS A 175 -18.72 -7.34 17.91
N ILE A 176 -18.77 -7.58 16.60
CA ILE A 176 -20.00 -7.41 15.84
C ILE A 176 -20.90 -8.59 16.22
N ASN A 177 -21.83 -8.35 17.14
CA ASN A 177 -22.85 -9.34 17.47
C ASN A 177 -23.79 -9.47 16.26
N LYS A 178 -24.05 -10.71 15.83
CA LYS A 178 -25.12 -11.04 14.87
C LYS A 178 -26.48 -10.73 15.47
#